data_AF-A0A353RMF4-F1
#
_entry.id   AF-A0A353RMF4-F1
#
_cell.length_a   1.000
_cell.length_b   1.000
_cell.length_c   1.000
_cell.angle_alpha   90.00
_cell.angle_beta   90.00
_cell.angle_gamma   90.00
#
_symmetry.space_group_name_H-M   'P 1'
#
loop_
_entity.id
_entity.type
_entity.pdbx_description
1 polymer ?
#
loop_
_entity_poly.entity_id
_entity_poly.type
_entity_poly.pdbx_seq_one_letter_code
_entity_poly.pdbx_strand_id
1 'polypeptide(L)'
;ANMGERFGFYTMMAILSLFIMTKFGLDETKTGIIYSIFYASIYLLALVGGLLADKTRNYKGVILTGLLLMTLGYVIIAIPTPTPVPEGQFGLLLAFTCLGLLVIALGNGLFKGNLQAL
;
A
#
# COMPACT_ATOMS: atom_id res chain seq x y z
N ALA A 1 -17.49 -9.27 -1.32
CA ALA A 1 -16.55 -8.13 -1.25
C ALA A 1 -15.14 -8.53 -0.76
N ASN A 2 -14.99 -9.47 0.17
CA ASN A 2 -13.68 -9.76 0.81
C ASN A 2 -12.65 -10.54 -0.03
N MET A 3 -13.05 -11.23 -1.11
CA MET A 3 -12.08 -11.99 -1.93
C MET A 3 -11.18 -11.09 -2.78
N GLY A 4 -11.69 -9.98 -3.32
CA GLY A 4 -10.92 -9.09 -4.20
C GLY A 4 -9.81 -8.34 -3.46
N GLU A 5 -10.08 -7.86 -2.25
CA GLU A 5 -9.06 -7.20 -1.42
C GLU A 5 -7.94 -8.16 -1.05
N ARG A 6 -8.29 -9.37 -0.59
CA ARG A 6 -7.29 -10.40 -0.23
C ARG A 6 -6.44 -10.78 -1.43
N PHE A 7 -7.03 -10.94 -2.60
CA PHE A 7 -6.29 -11.21 -3.83
C PHE A 7 -5.27 -10.10 -4.10
N GLY A 8 -5.70 -8.83 -4.13
CA GLY A 8 -4.80 -7.69 -4.37
C GLY A 8 -3.69 -7.57 -3.31
N PHE A 9 -4.02 -7.79 -2.04
CA PHE A 9 -3.07 -7.73 -0.93
C PHE A 9 -1.98 -8.81 -1.04
N TYR A 10 -2.37 -10.07 -1.22
CA TYR A 10 -1.41 -11.17 -1.30
C TYR A 10 -0.59 -11.13 -2.60
N THR A 11 -1.19 -10.75 -3.73
CA THR A 11 -0.44 -10.53 -4.98
C THR A 11 0.62 -9.45 -4.79
N MET A 12 0.26 -8.32 -4.16
CA MET A 12 1.20 -7.24 -3.89
C MET A 12 2.36 -7.71 -3.00
N MET A 13 2.05 -8.39 -1.90
CA MET A 13 3.05 -8.90 -0.97
C MET A 13 4.01 -9.90 -1.62
N ALA A 14 3.54 -10.72 -2.56
CA ALA A 14 4.35 -11.69 -3.26
C ALA A 14 5.33 -11.07 -4.26
N ILE A 15 4.94 -9.99 -4.95
CA ILE A 15 5.74 -9.42 -6.06
C ILE A 15 6.50 -8.14 -5.69
N LEU A 16 6.19 -7.51 -4.55
CA LEU A 16 6.73 -6.19 -4.19
C LEU A 16 8.26 -6.15 -4.10
N SER A 17 8.88 -7.16 -3.48
CA SER A 17 10.34 -7.22 -3.36
C SER A 17 11.02 -7.33 -4.72
N LEU A 18 10.54 -8.25 -5.56
CA LEU A 18 11.02 -8.42 -6.94
C LEU A 18 10.84 -7.15 -7.77
N PHE A 19 9.69 -6.48 -7.62
CA PHE A 19 9.42 -5.21 -8.28
C PHE A 19 10.42 -4.13 -7.88
N ILE A 20 10.68 -3.94 -6.58
CA ILE A 20 11.60 -2.92 -6.09
C ILE A 20 13.04 -3.20 -6.57
N MET A 21 13.51 -4.44 -6.44
CA MET A 21 14.85 -4.84 -6.87
C MET A 21 15.04 -4.63 -8.37
N THR A 22 14.09 -5.09 -9.18
CA THR A 22 14.21 -5.03 -10.65
C THR A 22 14.05 -3.61 -11.19
N LYS A 23 13.12 -2.83 -10.62
CA LYS A 23 12.83 -1.48 -11.08
C LYS A 23 13.90 -0.47 -10.69
N PHE A 24 14.37 -0.56 -9.44
CA PHE A 24 15.30 0.41 -8.86
C PHE A 24 16.74 -0.11 -8.74
N GLY A 25 17.02 -1.37 -9.08
CA GLY A 25 18.35 -1.95 -8.91
C GLY A 25 18.82 -1.94 -7.46
N LEU A 26 17.89 -1.98 -6.50
CA LEU A 26 18.20 -1.93 -5.08
C LEU A 26 18.68 -3.29 -4.58
N ASP A 27 19.68 -3.25 -3.70
CA ASP A 27 20.16 -4.42 -2.96
C ASP A 27 19.04 -5.03 -2.09
N GLU A 28 19.20 -6.32 -1.76
CA GLU A 28 18.25 -7.08 -0.94
C GLU A 28 18.01 -6.40 0.41
N THR A 29 19.06 -5.87 1.02
CA THR A 29 18.98 -5.20 2.32
C THR A 29 18.06 -3.98 2.25
N LYS A 30 18.24 -3.12 1.23
CA LYS A 30 17.45 -1.89 1.06
C LYS A 30 16.00 -2.20 0.71
N THR A 31 15.79 -3.19 -0.15
CA THR A 31 14.44 -3.67 -0.50
C THR A 31 13.71 -4.24 0.72
N GLY A 32 14.40 -5.04 1.53
CA GLY A 32 13.86 -5.60 2.77
C GLY A 32 13.42 -4.53 3.77
N ILE A 33 14.18 -3.43 3.89
CA ILE A 33 13.81 -2.29 4.73
C ILE A 33 12.51 -1.64 4.22
N ILE A 34 12.40 -1.35 2.92
CA ILE A 34 11.19 -0.73 2.34
C ILE A 34 9.97 -1.63 2.56
N TYR A 35 10.12 -2.92 2.30
CA TYR A 35 9.06 -3.91 2.52
C TYR A 35 8.63 -3.98 3.99
N SER A 36 9.59 -3.98 4.92
CA SER A 36 9.31 -4.05 6.36
C SER A 36 8.60 -2.79 6.86
N ILE A 37 9.01 -1.61 6.37
CA ILE A 37 8.34 -0.34 6.70
C ILE A 37 6.93 -0.31 6.14
N PHE A 38 6.72 -0.76 4.90
CA PHE A 38 5.39 -0.88 4.31
C PHE A 38 4.50 -1.82 5.14
N TYR A 39 5.02 -2.99 5.51
CA TYR A 39 4.30 -3.96 6.32
C TYR A 39 3.95 -3.41 7.71
N ALA A 40 4.89 -2.78 8.40
CA ALA A 40 4.65 -2.13 9.68
C ALA A 40 3.59 -1.01 9.57
N SER A 41 3.64 -0.23 8.47
CA SER A 41 2.68 0.86 8.23
C SER A 41 1.26 0.34 8.09
N ILE A 42 1.04 -0.81 7.46
CA ILE A 42 -0.30 -1.41 7.35
C ILE A 42 -0.90 -1.66 8.75
N TYR A 43 -0.12 -2.20 9.69
CA TYR A 43 -0.61 -2.47 11.04
C TYR A 43 -0.85 -1.19 11.85
N LEU A 44 0.08 -0.23 11.78
CA LEU A 44 -0.08 1.06 12.47
C LEU A 44 -1.32 1.81 11.96
N LEU A 45 -1.52 1.83 10.64
CA LEU A 45 -2.64 2.53 10.02
C LEU A 45 -3.97 1.79 10.20
N ALA A 46 -3.95 0.47 10.43
CA ALA A 46 -5.15 -0.26 10.84
C ALA A 46 -5.68 0.23 12.20
N LEU A 47 -4.79 0.52 13.15
CA LEU A 47 -5.17 1.10 14.44
C LEU A 47 -5.80 2.49 14.25
N VAL A 48 -5.15 3.35 13.46
CA VAL A 48 -5.66 4.70 13.15
C VAL A 48 -7.01 4.63 12.43
N GLY A 49 -7.16 3.68 11.50
CA GLY A 49 -8.40 3.47 10.75
C GLY A 49 -9.55 2.99 11.62
N GLY A 50 -9.28 2.18 12.64
CA GLY A 50 -10.25 1.78 13.67
C GLY A 50 -10.75 2.97 14.49
N LEU A 51 -9.82 3.76 15.03
CA LEU A 51 -10.16 4.97 15.79
C LEU A 51 -10.99 5.97 14.98
N LEU A 52 -10.70 6.11 13.69
CA LEU A 52 -11.45 7.00 12.79
C LEU A 52 -12.88 6.51 12.57
N ALA A 53 -13.08 5.20 12.38
CA ALA A 53 -14.41 4.62 12.20
C ALA A 53 -15.26 4.70 13.47
N ASP A 54 -14.65 4.44 14.63
CA ASP A 54 -15.34 4.56 15.92
C ASP A 54 -15.81 6.00 16.18
N LYS A 55 -14.96 6.99 15.86
CA LYS A 55 -15.31 8.41 16.01
C LYS A 55 -16.40 8.85 15.04
N THR A 56 -16.37 8.35 13.81
CA THR A 56 -17.36 8.72 12.77
C THR A 56 -18.65 7.88 12.83
N ARG A 57 -18.66 6.78 13.59
CA ARG A 57 -19.74 5.78 13.66
C ARG A 57 -20.22 5.28 12.28
N ASN A 58 -19.39 5.43 11.25
CA ASN A 58 -19.74 5.11 9.87
C ASN A 58 -18.78 4.05 9.31
N TYR A 59 -18.87 2.84 9.84
CA TYR A 59 -18.02 1.71 9.45
C TYR A 59 -18.14 1.38 7.95
N LYS A 60 -19.35 1.41 7.39
CA LYS A 60 -19.58 1.17 5.94
C LYS A 60 -18.88 2.19 5.06
N GLY A 61 -18.98 3.49 5.41
CA GLY A 61 -18.32 4.56 4.66
C GLY A 61 -16.80 4.50 4.74
N VAL A 62 -16.26 4.17 5.91
CA VAL A 62 -14.80 4.03 6.11
C VAL A 62 -14.24 2.84 5.32
N ILE A 63 -14.94 1.70 5.32
CA ILE A 63 -14.56 0.52 4.52
C ILE A 63 -14.55 0.85 3.02
N LEU A 64 -15.57 1.54 2.51
CA LEU A 64 -15.64 1.95 1.10
C LEU A 64 -14.50 2.92 0.73
N THR A 65 -14.22 3.89 1.61
CA THR A 65 -13.11 4.83 1.43
C THR A 65 -11.76 4.11 1.42
N GLY A 66 -11.58 3.11 2.29
CA GLY A 66 -10.39 2.26 2.29
C GLY A 66 -10.20 1.50 0.98
N LEU A 67 -11.28 0.93 0.44
CA LEU A 67 -11.25 0.24 -0.86
C LEU A 67 -10.83 1.19 -2.01
N LEU A 68 -11.42 2.38 -2.06
CA LEU A 68 -11.08 3.40 -3.08
C LEU A 68 -9.62 3.85 -2.97
N LEU A 69 -9.12 4.07 -1.75
CA LEU A 69 -7.72 4.42 -1.51
C LEU A 69 -6.77 3.31 -1.96
N MET A 70 -7.08 2.04 -1.66
CA MET A 70 -6.28 0.91 -2.16
C MET A 70 -6.24 0.90 -3.69
N THR A 71 -7.39 1.04 -4.35
CA THR A 71 -7.45 1.10 -5.82
C THR A 71 -6.60 2.24 -6.37
N LEU A 72 -6.67 3.44 -5.79
CA LEU A 72 -5.84 4.58 -6.19
C LEU A 72 -4.34 4.29 -6.01
N GLY A 73 -3.95 3.69 -4.89
CA GLY A 73 -2.57 3.29 -4.63
C GLY A 73 -2.03 2.29 -5.67
N TYR A 74 -2.84 1.29 -6.04
CA TYR A 74 -2.48 0.36 -7.11
C TYR A 74 -2.37 1.05 -8.47
N VAL A 75 -3.27 1.98 -8.78
CA VAL A 75 -3.21 2.76 -10.03
C VAL A 75 -1.93 3.60 -10.09
N ILE A 76 -1.52 4.22 -8.99
CA ILE A 76 -0.27 5.00 -8.91
C ILE A 76 0.94 4.12 -9.25
N ILE A 77 1.00 2.89 -8.71
CA ILE A 77 2.10 1.96 -8.96
C ILE A 77 2.04 1.35 -10.38
N ALA A 78 0.84 1.21 -10.93
CA ALA A 78 0.61 0.65 -12.26
C ALA A 78 1.02 1.59 -13.41
N ILE A 79 1.28 2.88 -13.14
CA ILE A 79 1.75 3.81 -14.16
C ILE A 79 3.10 3.30 -14.71
N PRO A 80 3.20 3.05 -16.02
CA PRO A 80 4.42 2.55 -16.62
C PRO A 80 5.50 3.63 -16.54
N THR A 81 6.65 3.27 -15.99
CA THR A 81 7.84 4.13 -15.96
C THR A 81 9.04 3.33 -16.47
N PRO A 82 10.09 4.00 -16.97
CA PRO A 82 11.27 3.32 -17.47
C PRO A 82 11.91 2.39 -16.43
N THR A 83 12.31 1.19 -16.86
CA THR A 83 12.96 0.16 -16.05
C THR A 83 14.18 -0.38 -16.81
N PRO A 84 15.42 -0.25 -16.28
CA PRO A 84 15.80 0.35 -15.00
C PRO A 84 15.56 1.87 -14.95
N VAL A 85 15.30 2.41 -13.75
CA VAL A 85 15.09 3.85 -13.56
C VAL A 85 16.38 4.63 -13.85
N PRO A 86 16.36 5.67 -14.72
CA PRO A 86 17.53 6.51 -14.97
C PRO A 86 17.98 7.25 -13.70
N GLU A 87 19.30 7.41 -13.51
CA GLU A 87 19.90 8.02 -12.31
C GLU A 87 19.32 9.41 -11.98
N GLY A 88 19.04 10.22 -13.01
CA GLY A 88 18.47 11.56 -12.84
C GLY A 88 17.03 11.61 -12.29
N GLN A 89 16.31 10.49 -12.30
CA GLN A 89 14.91 10.42 -11.84
C GLN A 89 14.71 9.43 -10.69
N PHE A 90 15.80 8.80 -10.21
CA PHE A 90 15.77 7.76 -9.20
C PHE A 90 15.01 8.15 -7.93
N GLY A 91 15.37 9.29 -7.32
CA GLY A 91 14.76 9.75 -6.08
C GLY A 91 13.28 10.08 -6.23
N LEU A 92 12.89 10.68 -7.36
CA LEU A 92 11.51 11.06 -7.66
C LEU A 92 10.62 9.80 -7.82
N LEU A 93 11.03 8.85 -8.65
CA LEU A 93 10.25 7.63 -8.87
C LEU A 93 10.19 6.73 -7.63
N LEU A 94 11.25 6.70 -6.83
CA LEU A 94 11.27 5.98 -5.56
C LEU A 94 10.30 6.62 -4.57
N ALA A 95 10.31 7.96 -4.44
CA ALA A 95 9.36 8.67 -3.60
C ALA A 95 7.91 8.45 -4.05
N PHE A 96 7.62 8.51 -5.36
CA PHE A 96 6.30 8.19 -5.90
C PHE A 96 5.86 6.77 -5.59
N THR A 97 6.76 5.79 -5.69
CA THR A 97 6.46 4.39 -5.36
C THR A 97 6.18 4.24 -3.87
N CYS A 98 7.00 4.83 -3.00
CA CYS A 98 6.78 4.83 -1.56
C CYS A 98 5.46 5.53 -1.18
N LEU A 99 5.11 6.63 -1.84
CA LEU A 99 3.80 7.29 -1.66
C LEU A 99 2.65 6.36 -2.08
N GLY A 100 2.77 5.69 -3.22
CA GLY A 100 1.80 4.67 -3.64
C GLY A 100 1.63 3.56 -2.60
N LEU A 101 2.74 3.04 -2.06
CA LEU A 101 2.74 2.05 -0.98
C LEU A 101 2.06 2.58 0.30
N LEU A 102 2.32 3.82 0.69
CA LEU A 102 1.66 4.43 1.84
C LEU A 102 0.16 4.59 1.62
N VAL A 103 -0.27 4.98 0.42
CA VAL A 103 -1.70 5.07 0.07
C VAL A 103 -2.37 3.68 0.14
N ILE A 104 -1.70 2.63 -0.34
CA ILE A 104 -2.18 1.25 -0.21
C ILE A 104 -2.26 0.85 1.27
N ALA A 105 -1.25 1.17 2.08
CA ALA A 105 -1.23 0.86 3.50
C ALA A 105 -2.36 1.59 4.27
N LEU A 106 -2.62 2.85 3.94
CA LEU A 106 -3.75 3.63 4.47
C LEU A 106 -5.09 2.99 4.10
N GLY A 107 -5.26 2.66 2.83
CA GLY A 107 -6.47 1.99 2.35
C GLY A 107 -6.71 0.64 3.04
N ASN A 108 -5.65 -0.16 3.20
CA ASN A 108 -5.73 -1.45 3.90
C ASN A 108 -6.08 -1.28 5.38
N GLY A 109 -5.47 -0.29 6.05
CA GLY A 109 -5.76 0.02 7.45
C GLY A 109 -7.22 0.38 7.69
N LEU A 110 -7.78 1.27 6.85
CA LEU A 110 -9.18 1.69 6.93
C LEU A 110 -10.17 0.56 6.60
N PHE A 111 -9.83 -0.32 5.65
CA PHE A 111 -10.67 -1.46 5.28
C PHE A 111 -10.64 -2.54 6.37
N LYS A 112 -9.44 -3.01 6.73
CA LYS A 112 -9.23 -4.21 7.54
C LYS A 112 -9.47 -3.97 9.04
N GLY A 113 -9.16 -2.77 9.53
CA GLY A 113 -9.43 -2.39 10.93
C GLY A 113 -10.91 -2.37 11.29
N ASN A 114 -11.78 -2.20 10.28
CA ASN A 114 -13.22 -1.98 10.48
C ASN A 114 -14.11 -3.12 9.98
N LEU A 115 -13.55 -4.05 9.21
CA LEU A 115 -14.29 -5.17 8.63
C LEU A 115 -14.87 -6.13 9.69
N GLN A 116 -14.25 -6.20 10.87
CA GLN A 116 -14.69 -7.06 11.98
C GLN A 116 -15.81 -6.42 12.82
N ALA A 117 -16.01 -5.12 12.69
CA ALA A 117 -17.01 -4.35 13.45
C ALA A 117 -18.39 -4.30 12.76
N LEU A 118 -18.51 -4.95 11.59
CA LEU A 118 -19.70 -4.98 10.75
C LEU A 118 -20.39 -6.35 10.85
#